data_AF-A0A525C113-F1
#
_entry.id   AF-A0A525C113-F1
#
_cell.length_a   1.000
_cell.length_b   1.000
_cell.length_c   1.000
_cell.angle_alpha   90.00
_cell.angle_beta   90.00
_cell.angle_gamma   90.00
#
_symmetry.space_group_name_H-M   'P 1'
#
loop_
_entity.id
_entity.type
_entity.pdbx_description
1 polymer ?
#
loop_
_entity_poly.entity_id
_entity_poly.type
_entity_poly.pdbx_seq_one_letter_code
_entity_poly.pdbx_strand_id
1 'polypeptide(L)' 'MAKTAEFYPRYIEALFKRGKADVLPMDYLMDEARKVLDADELETMKRVFSEMVAEGRILDKEEGYSWPEGA' A
#
# COMPACT_ATOMS: atom_id res chain seq x y z
N MET A 1 -9.51 -6.59 -15.58
CA MET A 1 -8.32 -5.98 -14.95
C MET A 1 -8.60 -4.66 -14.22
N ALA A 2 -9.63 -3.88 -14.57
CA ALA A 2 -9.91 -2.58 -13.94
C ALA A 2 -10.33 -2.64 -12.44
N LYS A 3 -11.08 -3.67 -12.02
CA LYS A 3 -11.57 -3.78 -10.63
C LYS A 3 -10.45 -3.99 -9.60
N THR A 4 -9.42 -4.76 -9.94
CA THR A 4 -8.31 -5.04 -9.04
C THR A 4 -7.48 -3.76 -8.82
N ALA A 5 -7.23 -3.00 -9.89
CA ALA A 5 -6.50 -1.73 -9.84
C ALA A 5 -7.16 -0.64 -8.97
N GLU A 6 -8.49 -0.60 -8.87
CA GLU A 6 -9.21 0.30 -7.93
C GLU A 6 -9.28 -0.26 -6.50
N PHE A 7 -9.23 -1.58 -6.34
CA PHE A 7 -9.29 -2.23 -5.03
C PHE A 7 -8.01 -1.96 -4.21
N TYR A 8 -6.83 -2.06 -4.83
CA TYR A 8 -5.56 -1.90 -4.11
C TYR A 8 -5.39 -0.53 -3.44
N PRO A 9 -5.65 0.63 -4.09
CA PRO A 9 -5.46 1.91 -3.43
C PRO A 9 -6.34 2.10 -2.20
N ARG A 10 -7.60 1.64 -2.25
CA ARG A 10 -8.51 1.71 -1.09
C ARG A 10 -8.10 0.75 0.03
N TYR A 11 -7.60 -0.42 -0.35
CA TYR A 11 -7.08 -1.40 0.60
C TYR A 11 -5.81 -0.87 1.30
N ILE A 12 -4.86 -0.34 0.53
CA ILE A 12 -3.63 0.27 1.03
C ILE A 12 -3.96 1.45 1.95
N GLU A 13 -4.87 2.34 1.55
CA GLU A 13 -5.38 3.43 2.41
C GLU A 13 -5.97 2.89 3.73
N ALA A 14 -6.73 1.80 3.69
CA ALA A 14 -7.25 1.17 4.89
C ALA A 14 -6.14 0.59 5.79
N LEU A 15 -5.03 0.09 5.22
CA LEU A 15 -3.86 -0.35 5.99
C LEU A 15 -3.21 0.82 6.72
N PHE A 16 -3.02 1.96 6.04
CA PHE A 16 -2.50 3.18 6.66
C PHE A 16 -3.42 3.71 7.76
N LYS A 17 -4.74 3.73 7.52
CA LYS A 17 -5.74 4.13 8.55
C LYS A 17 -5.80 3.19 9.75
N ARG A 18 -5.47 1.90 9.58
CA ARG A 18 -5.40 0.91 10.67
C ARG A 18 -4.06 0.95 11.39
N GLY A 19 -2.99 1.29 10.68
CA GLY A 19 -1.67 1.52 11.25
C GLY A 19 -1.72 2.65 12.26
N LYS A 20 -1.19 2.41 13.47
CA LYS A 20 -1.01 3.46 14.48
C LYS A 20 0.33 4.18 14.35
N ALA A 21 1.07 3.90 13.28
CA ALA A 21 2.43 4.37 13.07
C ALA A 21 2.46 5.29 11.85
N ASP A 22 3.28 6.33 11.93
CA ASP A 22 3.45 7.31 10.85
C ASP A 22 4.10 6.69 9.61
N VAL A 23 4.87 5.61 9.79
CA VAL A 23 5.51 4.83 8.72
C VAL A 23 5.15 3.35 8.89
N LEU A 24 4.75 2.72 7.80
CA LEU A 24 4.48 1.29 7.71
C LEU A 24 5.57 0.60 6.88
N PRO A 25 6.32 -0.35 7.46
CA PRO A 25 7.32 -1.13 6.73
C PRO A 25 6.68 -1.94 5.59
N MET A 26 7.43 -2.12 4.49
CA MET A 26 6.99 -2.95 3.36
C MET A 26 6.61 -4.36 3.81
N ASP A 27 7.40 -4.98 4.68
CA ASP A 27 7.13 -6.34 5.15
C ASP A 27 5.78 -6.45 5.88
N TYR A 28 5.44 -5.46 6.71
CA TYR A 28 4.12 -5.40 7.37
C TYR A 28 2.98 -5.27 6.36
N LEU A 29 3.14 -4.38 5.37
CA LEU A 29 2.14 -4.18 4.32
C LEU A 29 1.94 -5.46 3.48
N MET A 30 3.03 -6.16 3.17
CA MET A 30 3.00 -7.45 2.47
C MET A 30 2.34 -8.54 3.32
N ASP A 31 2.59 -8.58 4.63
CA ASP A 31 1.99 -9.56 5.53
C ASP A 31 0.49 -9.36 5.72
N GLU A 32 0.02 -8.10 5.85
CA GLU A 32 -1.40 -7.80 5.88
C GLU A 32 -2.08 -8.13 4.55
N ALA A 33 -1.41 -7.83 3.43
CA ALA A 33 -1.90 -8.14 2.09
C ALA A 33 -2.05 -9.64 1.83
N ARG A 34 -1.10 -10.47 2.27
CA ARG A 34 -1.17 -11.94 2.17
C ARG A 34 -2.40 -12.55 2.83
N LYS A 35 -3.06 -11.86 3.75
CA LYS A 35 -4.28 -12.35 4.42
C LYS A 35 -5.52 -12.27 3.53
N VAL A 36 -5.49 -11.44 2.49
CA VAL A 36 -6.67 -11.12 1.68
C VAL A 36 -6.44 -11.21 0.17
N LEU A 37 -5.18 -11.27 -0.27
CA LEU A 37 -4.79 -11.36 -1.68
C LEU A 37 -4.17 -12.72 -2.00
N ASP A 38 -4.37 -13.15 -3.25
CA ASP A 38 -3.72 -14.32 -3.80
C ASP A 38 -2.27 -14.02 -4.24
N ALA A 39 -1.49 -15.06 -4.56
CA ALA A 39 -0.07 -14.91 -4.90
C ALA A 39 0.19 -13.99 -6.12
N ASP A 40 -0.66 -14.09 -7.15
CA ASP A 40 -0.55 -13.27 -8.38
C ASP A 40 -0.89 -11.79 -8.11
N GLU A 41 -1.71 -11.54 -7.09
CA GLU A 41 -2.14 -10.22 -6.64
C GLU A 41 -1.07 -9.54 -5.78
N LEU A 42 -0.32 -10.31 -4.99
CA LEU A 42 0.84 -9.84 -4.24
C LEU A 42 1.96 -9.29 -5.12
N GLU A 43 2.23 -9.89 -6.28
CA GLU A 43 3.19 -9.35 -7.23
C GLU A 43 2.73 -8.01 -7.82
N THR A 44 1.43 -7.91 -8.12
CA THR A 44 0.81 -6.68 -8.60
C THR A 44 0.88 -5.56 -7.56
N MET A 45 0.84 -5.90 -6.27
CA MET A 45 0.81 -4.92 -5.19
C MET A 45 2.09 -4.06 -5.12
N LYS A 46 3.28 -4.63 -5.38
CA LYS A 46 4.53 -3.87 -5.42
C LYS A 46 4.50 -2.77 -6.49
N ARG A 47 3.93 -3.09 -7.66
CA ARG A 47 3.72 -2.12 -8.73
C ARG A 47 2.76 -1.02 -8.28
N VAL A 48 1.67 -1.37 -7.60
CA VAL A 48 0.71 -0.38 -7.09
C VAL A 48 1.35 0.56 -6.07
N PHE A 49 2.17 0.05 -5.14
CA PHE A 49 2.91 0.92 -4.21
C PHE A 49 3.80 1.92 -4.97
N SER A 50 4.52 1.46 -6.00
CA SER A 50 5.34 2.33 -6.85
C SER A 50 4.52 3.38 -7.60
N GLU A 51 3.35 3.01 -8.13
CA GLU A 51 2.43 3.92 -8.80
C GLU A 51 1.88 4.97 -7.83
N MET A 52 1.45 4.55 -6.63
CA MET A 52 0.95 5.46 -5.59
C MET A 52 2.01 6.43 -5.08
N VAL A 53 3.29 6.01 -5.01
CA VAL A 53 4.41 6.92 -4.71
C VAL A 53 4.60 7.93 -5.85
N ALA A 54 4.59 7.48 -7.11
CA ALA A 54 4.74 8.35 -8.26
C ALA A 54 3.59 9.37 -8.38
N GLU A 55 2.38 8.99 -7.97
CA GLU A 55 1.20 9.86 -7.88
C GLU A 55 1.21 10.78 -6.64
N GLY A 56 2.18 10.63 -5.73
CA GLY A 56 2.26 11.39 -4.48
C GLY A 56 1.18 11.04 -3.45
N ARG A 57 0.51 9.90 -3.61
CA ARG A 57 -0.57 9.42 -2.73
C ARG A 57 -0.06 8.81 -1.44
N ILE A 58 1.18 8.33 -1.45
CA ILE A 58 1.96 7.87 -0.30
C ILE A 58 3.40 8.32 -0.49
N LEU A 59 4.17 8.39 0.59
CA LEU A 59 5.57 8.78 0.55
C LEU A 59 6.44 7.54 0.76
N ASP A 60 7.49 7.42 -0.06
CA ASP A 60 8.56 6.45 0.14
C ASP A 60 9.54 6.99 1.21
N LYS A 61 9.84 6.17 2.22
CA LYS A 61 10.71 6.47 3.35
C LYS A 61 11.74 5.35 3.47
N GLU A 62 12.88 5.64 4.09
CA GLU A 62 13.94 4.66 4.29
C GLU A 62 13.45 3.38 5.02
N GLU A 63 12.51 3.53 5.95
CA GLU A 63 11.96 2.44 6.77
C GLU A 63 10.65 1.84 6.23
N GLY A 64 10.09 2.37 5.13
CA GLY A 64 8.81 1.92 4.59
C GLY A 64 8.03 3.03 3.89
N TYR A 65 6.70 3.00 3.98
CA TYR A 65 5.84 3.99 3.37
C TYR A 65 5.08 4.79 4.43
N SER A 66 4.78 6.06 4.14
CA SER A 66 3.91 6.89 4.99
C SER A 66 2.74 7.46 4.21
N TRP A 67 1.66 7.79 4.91
CA TRP A 67 0.62 8.62 4.33
C TRP A 67 1.13 10.07 4.17
N PRO A 68 0.77 10.80 3.11
CA PRO A 68 1.11 12.22 3.01
C PRO A 68 0.30 12.99 4.05
N GLU A 69 0.95 13.80 4.87
CA GLU A 69 0.24 14.68 5.80
C GLU A 69 -0.58 15.71 5.01
N GLY A 70 -1.91 15.70 5.18
CA GLY A 70 -2.82 16.71 4.60
C GLY A 70 -3.57 16.33 3.32
N ALA A 71 -3.59 15.05 2.93
CA ALA A 71 -4.41 14.53 1.81
C ALA A 71 -5.88 14.26 2.21
#